data_AF-A0A535QVZ1-F1
#
_entry.id   AF-A0A535QVZ1-F1
#
_cell.length_a   1.000
_cell.length_b   1.000
_cell.length_c   1.000
_cell.angle_alpha   90.00
_cell.angle_beta   90.00
_cell.angle_gamma   90.00
#
_symmetry.space_group_name_H-M   'P 1'
#
loop_
_entity.id
_entity.type
_entity.pdbx_description
1 polymer ?
#
loop_
_entity_poly.entity_id
_entity_poly.type
_entity_poly.pdbx_seq_one_letter_code
_entity_poly.pdbx_strand_id
1 'polypeptide(L)'
;MAVGAALGLLTRQVLATLPKPVQIALTVVAAYASYLLADRIGASGLLAVIALSLILGSAYQPTTHHQVHRFWRQLGFAMSSVVFLLVGLQVHLDQVVRVAGRLLLLVAVVMLARALMVTLVTLARSDLWPWSWRAALVWAGLRGALSLALALALPADLAGHDEILALTFGFVFLSLVVQGLSTGPVFRLLGISRQTAVATVH
;
A
#
# COMPACT_ATOMS: atom_id res chain seq x y z
N MET A 1 -5.15 12.03 12.95
CA MET A 1 -4.96 12.93 11.79
C MET A 1 -4.43 14.30 12.20
N ALA A 2 -5.07 15.02 13.13
CA ALA A 2 -4.59 16.33 13.59
C ALA A 2 -3.12 16.33 14.09
N VAL A 3 -2.71 15.32 14.86
CA VAL A 3 -1.30 15.20 15.32
C VAL A 3 -0.32 15.05 14.16
N GLY A 4 -0.63 14.18 13.20
CA GLY A 4 0.21 14.02 12.00
C GLY A 4 0.24 15.27 11.14
N ALA A 5 -0.88 16.01 11.07
CA ALA A 5 -0.93 17.28 10.36
C ALA A 5 -0.05 18.35 11.04
N ALA A 6 -0.15 18.49 12.36
CA ALA A 6 0.66 19.41 13.15
C ALA A 6 2.15 19.09 13.02
N LEU A 7 2.54 17.82 13.17
CA LEU A 7 3.93 17.40 12.96
C LEU A 7 4.39 17.61 11.52
N GLY A 8 3.52 17.42 10.54
CA GLY A 8 3.84 17.63 9.13
C GLY A 8 4.17 19.07 8.81
N LEU A 9 3.41 20.01 9.38
CA LEU A 9 3.66 21.44 9.23
C LEU A 9 4.99 21.85 9.91
N LEU A 10 5.25 21.36 11.12
CA LEU A 10 6.51 21.60 11.83
C LEU A 10 7.71 21.04 11.06
N THR A 11 7.61 19.79 10.62
CA THR A 11 8.67 19.12 9.86
C THR A 11 8.94 19.85 8.54
N ARG A 12 7.88 20.32 7.86
CA ARG A 12 8.00 21.12 6.62
C ARG A 12 8.80 22.41 6.84
N GLN A 13 8.59 23.11 7.95
CA GLN A 13 9.35 24.33 8.26
C GLN A 13 10.83 24.03 8.50
N VAL A 14 11.12 22.97 9.26
CA VAL A 14 12.50 22.52 9.55
C VAL A 14 13.20 21.99 8.28
N LEU A 15 12.46 21.37 7.38
CA LEU A 15 13.01 20.85 6.12
C LEU A 15 13.54 21.97 5.22
N ALA A 16 12.93 23.17 5.26
CA ALA A 16 13.34 24.31 4.47
C ALA A 16 14.71 24.90 4.88
N THR A 17 15.17 24.62 6.11
CA THR A 17 16.42 25.15 6.66
C THR A 17 17.59 24.16 6.60
N LEU A 18 17.36 22.91 6.18
CA LEU A 18 18.34 21.83 6.25
C LEU A 18 18.96 21.43 4.90
N PRO A 19 20.25 21.04 4.87
CA PRO A 19 20.92 20.57 3.67
C PRO A 19 20.33 19.24 3.17
N LYS A 20 20.34 19.05 1.84
CA LYS A 20 19.66 17.94 1.14
C LYS A 20 19.91 16.52 1.70
N PRO A 21 21.13 16.11 2.11
CA PRO A 21 21.36 14.77 2.65
C PRO A 21 20.64 14.51 3.99
N VAL A 22 20.51 15.54 4.82
CA VAL A 22 19.88 15.45 6.16
C VAL A 22 18.36 15.32 6.05
N GLN A 23 17.78 15.74 4.92
CA GLN A 23 16.34 15.69 4.68
C GLN A 23 15.80 14.26 4.73
N ILE A 24 16.53 13.26 4.21
CA ILE A 24 16.10 11.85 4.25
C ILE A 24 16.02 11.36 5.70
N ALA A 25 17.07 11.58 6.49
CA ALA A 25 17.08 11.20 7.90
C ALA A 25 15.94 11.88 8.68
N LEU A 26 15.69 13.17 8.42
CA LEU A 26 14.57 13.90 9.02
C LEU A 26 13.23 13.26 8.67
N THR A 27 13.01 12.81 7.43
CA THR A 27 11.74 12.15 7.07
C THR A 27 11.50 10.85 7.85
N VAL A 28 12.56 10.08 8.09
CA VAL A 28 12.46 8.83 8.87
C VAL A 28 12.13 9.15 10.33
N VAL A 29 12.86 10.12 10.91
CA VAL A 29 12.61 10.57 12.29
C VAL A 29 11.20 11.15 12.42
N ALA A 30 10.75 11.98 11.48
CA ALA A 30 9.42 12.58 11.50
C ALA A 30 8.31 11.53 11.37
N ALA A 31 8.49 10.52 10.51
CA ALA A 31 7.56 9.41 10.39
C ALA A 31 7.43 8.64 11.72
N TYR A 32 8.55 8.29 12.34
CA TYR A 32 8.55 7.56 13.61
C TYR A 32 8.00 8.40 14.78
N ALA A 33 8.41 9.68 14.87
CA ALA A 33 7.92 10.61 15.88
C ALA A 33 6.41 10.84 15.75
N SER A 34 5.90 10.99 14.52
CA SER A 34 4.46 11.13 14.27
C SER A 34 3.68 9.88 14.69
N TYR A 35 4.24 8.69 14.48
CA TYR A 35 3.62 7.44 14.93
C TYR A 35 3.54 7.40 16.46
N LEU A 36 4.68 7.56 17.14
CA LEU A 36 4.78 7.41 18.59
C LEU A 36 3.95 8.47 19.36
N LEU A 37 3.95 9.72 18.88
CA LEU A 37 3.17 10.79 19.51
C LEU A 37 1.66 10.57 19.38
N ALA A 38 1.20 10.04 18.25
CA ALA A 38 -0.20 9.67 18.08
C ALA A 38 -0.58 8.48 18.95
N ASP A 39 0.28 7.47 19.05
CA ASP A 39 0.04 6.27 19.85
C ASP A 39 -0.09 6.60 21.35
N ARG A 40 0.74 7.51 21.88
CA ARG A 40 0.68 7.96 23.29
C ARG A 40 -0.63 8.60 23.72
N ILE A 41 -1.37 9.20 22.77
CA ILE A 41 -2.68 9.81 23.05
C ILE A 41 -3.84 8.88 22.67
N GLY A 42 -3.57 7.60 22.40
CA GLY A 42 -4.57 6.62 21.97
C GLY A 42 -5.11 6.84 20.56
N ALA A 43 -4.43 7.65 19.73
CA ALA A 43 -4.81 7.87 18.34
C ALA A 43 -4.09 6.89 17.41
N SER A 44 -4.65 6.61 16.23
CA SER A 44 -4.00 5.73 15.25
C SER A 44 -2.68 6.32 14.72
N GLY A 45 -1.56 5.72 15.12
CA GLY A 45 -0.22 6.08 14.68
C GLY A 45 -0.07 6.03 13.15
N LEU A 46 -0.60 4.99 12.50
CA LEU A 46 -0.55 4.84 11.04
C LEU A 46 -1.25 6.01 10.32
N LEU A 47 -2.44 6.40 10.78
CA LEU A 47 -3.18 7.54 10.19
C LEU A 47 -2.46 8.87 10.41
N ALA A 48 -1.71 9.02 11.51
CA ALA A 48 -0.88 10.21 11.74
C ALA A 48 0.28 10.26 10.74
N VAL A 49 0.97 9.14 10.50
CA VAL A 49 2.04 9.06 9.49
C VAL A 49 1.51 9.31 8.07
N ILE A 50 0.31 8.81 7.74
CA ILE A 50 -0.33 9.11 6.45
C ILE A 50 -0.59 10.62 6.32
N ALA A 51 -1.17 11.26 7.33
CA ALA A 51 -1.38 12.71 7.31
C ALA A 51 -0.07 13.50 7.18
N LEU A 52 0.98 13.09 7.90
CA LEU A 52 2.34 13.62 7.77
C LEU A 52 2.82 13.52 6.31
N SER A 53 2.72 12.33 5.69
CA SER A 53 3.20 12.07 4.34
C SER A 53 2.52 12.92 3.27
N LEU A 54 1.22 13.19 3.42
CA LEU A 54 0.46 14.04 2.50
C LEU A 54 0.96 15.49 2.52
N ILE A 55 1.32 16.00 3.71
CA ILE A 55 1.86 17.35 3.86
C ILE A 55 3.30 17.41 3.33
N LEU A 56 4.14 16.45 3.74
CA LEU A 56 5.54 16.39 3.31
C LEU A 56 5.68 16.20 1.80
N GLY A 57 4.79 15.44 1.16
CA GLY A 57 4.83 15.21 -0.29
C GLY A 57 4.82 16.51 -1.11
N SER A 58 4.19 17.56 -0.60
CA SER A 58 4.15 18.89 -1.23
C SER A 58 5.31 19.83 -0.85
N ALA A 59 6.15 19.44 0.12
CA ALA A 59 7.15 20.31 0.73
C ALA A 59 8.51 20.34 0.03
N TYR A 60 8.80 19.37 -0.85
CA TYR A 60 10.13 19.20 -1.45
C TYR A 60 10.30 19.99 -2.76
N GLN A 61 11.49 20.53 -2.98
CA GLN A 61 11.95 20.94 -4.31
C GLN A 61 12.09 19.71 -5.23
N PRO A 62 11.88 19.83 -6.57
CA PRO A 62 11.81 18.69 -7.50
C PRO A 62 13.00 17.73 -7.43
N THR A 63 14.23 18.25 -7.28
CA THR A 63 15.45 17.42 -7.22
C THR A 63 15.54 16.59 -5.94
N THR A 64 15.09 17.14 -4.81
CA THR A 64 15.15 16.46 -3.51
C THR A 64 13.99 15.48 -3.37
N HIS A 65 12.83 15.81 -3.95
CA HIS A 65 11.68 14.91 -4.06
C HIS A 65 12.07 13.57 -4.70
N HIS A 66 12.86 13.59 -5.79
CA HIS A 66 13.29 12.36 -6.45
C HIS A 66 14.17 11.47 -5.57
N GLN A 67 15.12 12.06 -4.83
CA GLN A 67 16.03 11.31 -3.95
C GLN A 67 15.29 10.71 -2.76
N VAL A 68 14.47 11.50 -2.07
CA VAL A 68 13.63 11.05 -0.95
C VAL A 68 12.70 9.93 -1.42
N HIS A 69 12.03 10.12 -2.55
CA HIS A 69 11.13 9.11 -3.12
C HIS A 69 11.86 7.81 -3.48
N ARG A 70 13.07 7.89 -4.06
CA ARG A 70 13.87 6.71 -4.36
C ARG A 70 14.28 5.96 -3.09
N PHE A 71 14.71 6.68 -2.06
CA PHE A 71 15.06 6.09 -0.76
C PHE A 71 13.86 5.36 -0.14
N TRP A 72 12.71 6.02 -0.02
CA TRP A 72 11.50 5.41 0.55
C TRP A 72 11.00 4.21 -0.26
N ARG A 73 11.12 4.26 -1.59
CA ARG A 73 10.79 3.12 -2.46
C ARG A 73 11.70 1.92 -2.20
N GLN A 74 13.02 2.15 -2.08
CA GLN A 74 13.98 1.09 -1.78
C GLN A 74 13.77 0.52 -0.38
N LEU A 75 13.55 1.39 0.62
CA LEU A 75 13.25 0.98 1.98
C LEU A 75 11.95 0.16 2.04
N GLY A 76 10.88 0.63 1.40
CA GLY A 76 9.61 -0.09 1.34
C GLY A 76 9.74 -1.46 0.66
N PHE A 77 10.54 -1.56 -0.40
CA PHE A 77 10.84 -2.83 -1.06
C PHE A 77 11.64 -3.78 -0.15
N ALA A 78 12.68 -3.27 0.53
CA ALA A 78 13.48 -4.06 1.46
C ALA A 78 12.63 -4.59 2.63
N MET A 79 11.85 -3.71 3.27
CA MET A 79 10.96 -4.10 4.37
C MET A 79 9.90 -5.09 3.93
N SER A 80 9.30 -4.90 2.75
CA SER A 80 8.34 -5.86 2.18
C SER A 80 8.99 -7.22 1.97
N SER A 81 10.22 -7.25 1.43
CA SER A 81 10.95 -8.50 1.19
C SER A 81 11.24 -9.24 2.50
N VAL A 82 11.62 -8.52 3.56
CA VAL A 82 11.79 -9.09 4.91
C VAL A 82 10.48 -9.67 5.43
N VAL A 83 9.36 -8.94 5.32
CA VAL A 83 8.04 -9.45 5.74
C VAL A 83 7.66 -10.70 4.96
N PHE A 84 7.86 -10.72 3.63
CA PHE A 84 7.59 -11.90 2.81
C PHE A 84 8.45 -13.09 3.21
N LEU A 85 9.74 -12.86 3.47
CA LEU A 85 10.66 -13.91 3.93
C LEU A 85 10.24 -14.47 5.29
N LEU A 86 9.89 -13.60 6.24
CA LEU A 86 9.46 -13.99 7.59
C LEU A 86 8.16 -14.80 7.55
N VAL A 87 7.14 -14.34 6.81
CA VAL A 87 5.89 -15.08 6.67
C VAL A 87 6.11 -16.39 5.92
N GLY A 88 6.90 -16.38 4.84
CA GLY A 88 7.22 -17.58 4.08
C GLY A 88 7.92 -18.65 4.91
N LEU A 89 8.71 -18.25 5.92
CA LEU A 89 9.36 -19.17 6.85
C LEU A 89 8.41 -19.74 7.92
N GLN A 90 7.40 -18.98 8.34
CA GLN A 90 6.42 -19.41 9.35
C GLN A 90 5.27 -20.25 8.78
N VAL A 91 4.94 -20.05 7.51
CA VAL A 91 3.79 -20.71 6.88
C VAL A 91 4.11 -22.16 6.50
N HIS A 92 3.31 -23.09 7.02
CA HIS A 92 3.37 -24.50 6.66
C HIS A 92 2.49 -24.78 5.44
N LEU A 93 3.06 -25.42 4.41
CA LEU A 93 2.34 -25.72 3.16
C LEU A 93 1.09 -26.58 3.41
N ASP A 94 1.14 -27.49 4.37
CA ASP A 94 0.01 -28.37 4.72
C ASP A 94 -1.21 -27.60 5.22
N GLN A 95 -0.99 -26.48 5.93
CA GLN A 95 -2.06 -25.62 6.40
C GLN A 95 -2.68 -24.86 5.22
N VAL A 96 -1.87 -24.34 4.30
CA VAL A 96 -2.33 -23.60 3.11
C VAL A 96 -3.19 -24.49 2.22
N VAL A 97 -2.76 -25.73 1.97
CA VAL A 97 -3.53 -26.69 1.15
C VAL A 97 -4.85 -27.05 1.82
N ARG A 98 -4.86 -27.23 3.14
CA ARG A 98 -6.07 -27.53 3.91
C ARG A 98 -7.10 -26.40 3.87
N VAL A 99 -6.64 -25.15 3.79
CA VAL A 99 -7.51 -23.97 3.64
C VAL A 99 -7.71 -23.55 2.19
N ALA A 100 -7.23 -24.29 1.20
CA ALA A 100 -7.25 -23.87 -0.21
C ALA A 100 -8.67 -23.52 -0.72
N GLY A 101 -9.69 -24.28 -0.31
CA GLY A 101 -11.09 -23.97 -0.63
C GLY A 101 -11.55 -22.64 -0.03
N ARG A 102 -11.25 -22.40 1.26
CA ARG A 102 -11.53 -21.14 1.95
C ARG A 102 -10.73 -19.98 1.35
N LEU A 103 -9.50 -20.23 0.93
CA LEU A 103 -8.63 -19.26 0.28
C LEU A 103 -9.20 -18.83 -1.08
N LEU A 104 -9.65 -19.76 -1.92
CA LEU A 104 -10.30 -19.44 -3.20
C LEU A 104 -11.58 -18.64 -2.99
N LEU A 105 -12.39 -19.02 -2.00
CA LEU A 105 -13.58 -18.26 -1.63
C LEU A 105 -13.20 -16.84 -1.17
N LEU A 106 -12.19 -16.70 -0.31
CA LEU A 106 -11.69 -15.41 0.16
C LEU A 106 -11.23 -14.52 -1.00
N VAL A 107 -10.48 -15.08 -1.94
CA VAL A 107 -10.03 -14.36 -3.15
C VAL A 107 -11.22 -13.91 -3.98
N ALA A 108 -12.19 -14.79 -4.22
CA ALA A 108 -13.38 -14.47 -5.00
C ALA A 108 -14.22 -13.38 -4.32
N VAL A 109 -14.46 -13.49 -3.01
CA VAL A 109 -15.21 -12.50 -2.22
C VAL A 109 -14.51 -11.15 -2.22
N VAL A 110 -13.18 -11.10 -2.02
CA VAL A 110 -12.42 -9.85 -2.01
C VAL A 110 -12.39 -9.20 -3.40
N MET A 111 -12.26 -10.00 -4.46
CA MET A 111 -12.35 -9.50 -5.84
C MET A 111 -13.73 -8.94 -6.15
N LEU A 112 -14.79 -9.64 -5.75
CA LEU A 112 -16.17 -9.19 -5.94
C LEU A 112 -16.47 -7.92 -5.13
N ALA A 113 -16.06 -7.88 -3.86
CA ALA A 113 -16.20 -6.70 -3.01
C ALA A 113 -15.47 -5.49 -3.60
N ARG A 114 -14.28 -5.70 -4.19
CA ARG A 114 -13.54 -4.64 -4.89
C ARG A 114 -14.27 -4.19 -6.15
N ALA A 115 -14.74 -5.12 -6.98
CA ALA A 115 -15.51 -4.80 -8.18
C ALA A 115 -16.77 -3.99 -7.82
N LEU A 116 -17.47 -4.40 -6.76
CA LEU A 116 -18.63 -3.68 -6.24
C LEU A 116 -18.26 -2.28 -5.73
N MET A 117 -17.22 -2.16 -4.91
CA MET A 117 -16.74 -0.87 -4.40
C MET A 117 -16.36 0.09 -5.54
N VAL A 118 -15.57 -0.38 -6.50
CA VAL A 118 -15.14 0.42 -7.66
C VAL A 118 -16.35 0.83 -8.47
N THR A 119 -17.28 -0.10 -8.74
CA THR A 119 -18.47 0.20 -9.53
C THR A 119 -19.39 1.20 -8.83
N LEU A 120 -19.66 1.04 -7.53
CA LEU A 120 -20.47 1.97 -6.75
C LEU A 120 -19.87 3.38 -6.71
N VAL A 121 -18.57 3.51 -6.46
CA VAL A 121 -17.89 4.82 -6.40
C VAL A 121 -17.89 5.51 -7.77
N THR A 122 -17.74 4.72 -8.85
CA THR A 122 -17.72 5.26 -10.22
C THR A 122 -19.12 5.45 -10.81
N LEU A 123 -20.18 4.92 -10.16
CA LEU A 123 -21.56 5.02 -10.65
C LEU A 123 -22.05 6.47 -10.66
N ALA A 124 -21.66 7.26 -9.66
CA ALA A 124 -22.03 8.67 -9.54
C ALA A 124 -21.46 9.56 -10.66
N ARG A 125 -20.45 9.07 -11.40
CA ARG A 125 -19.84 9.78 -12.55
C ARG A 125 -19.48 8.78 -13.65
N SER A 126 -20.43 7.98 -14.09
CA SER A 126 -20.25 6.98 -15.17
C SER A 126 -19.57 7.56 -16.41
N ASP A 127 -19.85 8.83 -16.71
CA ASP A 127 -19.40 9.53 -17.92
C ASP A 127 -17.89 9.78 -17.92
N LEU A 128 -17.27 9.87 -16.74
CA LEU A 128 -15.82 10.07 -16.58
C LEU A 128 -15.05 8.75 -16.49
N TRP A 129 -15.73 7.62 -16.30
CA TRP A 129 -15.10 6.33 -15.97
C TRP A 129 -15.54 5.23 -16.94
N PRO A 130 -14.91 5.14 -18.13
CA PRO A 130 -15.13 4.04 -19.06
C PRO A 130 -14.92 2.68 -18.39
N TRP A 131 -15.61 1.66 -18.89
CA TRP A 131 -15.52 0.29 -18.37
C TRP A 131 -14.08 -0.23 -18.27
N SER A 132 -13.22 0.11 -19.26
CA SER A 132 -11.81 -0.26 -19.25
C SER A 132 -11.05 0.27 -18.05
N TRP A 133 -11.28 1.53 -17.66
CA TRP A 133 -10.68 2.13 -16.47
C TRP A 133 -11.21 1.51 -15.17
N ARG A 134 -12.50 1.18 -15.11
CA ARG A 134 -13.09 0.48 -13.95
C ARG A 134 -12.47 -0.90 -13.77
N ALA A 135 -12.33 -1.67 -14.85
CA ALA A 135 -11.68 -2.97 -14.84
C ALA A 135 -10.20 -2.87 -14.44
N ALA A 136 -9.48 -1.87 -14.98
CA ALA A 136 -8.10 -1.61 -14.59
C ALA A 136 -7.95 -1.24 -13.11
N LEU A 137 -8.85 -0.43 -12.54
CA LEU A 137 -8.85 -0.10 -11.12
C LEU A 137 -9.07 -1.33 -10.22
N VAL A 138 -9.95 -2.26 -10.62
CA VAL A 138 -10.15 -3.51 -9.91
C VAL A 138 -8.88 -4.36 -9.95
N TRP A 139 -8.20 -4.41 -11.10
CA TRP A 139 -7.01 -5.23 -11.33
C TRP A 139 -5.71 -4.64 -10.75
N ALA A 140 -5.57 -3.31 -10.69
CA ALA A 140 -4.34 -2.62 -10.29
C ALA A 140 -4.01 -2.69 -8.79
N GLY A 141 -4.94 -3.20 -7.96
CA GLY A 141 -4.82 -3.18 -6.50
C GLY A 141 -3.90 -4.28 -5.94
N LEU A 142 -2.62 -4.27 -6.33
CA LEU A 142 -1.58 -5.09 -5.73
C LEU A 142 -1.39 -4.65 -4.26
N ARG A 143 -1.93 -5.45 -3.35
CA ARG A 143 -1.77 -5.30 -1.90
C ARG A 143 -1.09 -6.56 -1.39
N GLY A 144 -0.10 -6.40 -0.52
CA GLY A 144 0.54 -7.58 0.05
C GLY A 144 1.23 -7.34 1.37
N ALA A 145 2.26 -6.49 1.34
CA ALA A 145 3.16 -6.37 2.48
C ALA A 145 2.48 -5.86 3.76
N LEU A 146 1.58 -4.86 3.66
CA LEU A 146 0.91 -4.31 4.85
C LEU A 146 0.00 -5.35 5.53
N SER A 147 -0.79 -6.10 4.76
CA SER A 147 -1.68 -7.14 5.31
C SER A 147 -0.88 -8.25 5.99
N LEU A 148 0.24 -8.67 5.39
CA LEU A 148 1.16 -9.64 5.99
C LEU A 148 1.80 -9.13 7.28
N ALA A 149 2.25 -7.88 7.28
CA ALA A 149 2.83 -7.26 8.47
C ALA A 149 1.82 -7.18 9.62
N LEU A 150 0.55 -6.86 9.33
CA LEU A 150 -0.52 -6.87 10.33
C LEU A 150 -0.85 -8.28 10.82
N ALA A 151 -0.82 -9.29 9.94
CA ALA A 151 -1.00 -10.68 10.33
C ALA A 151 0.14 -11.16 11.25
N LEU A 152 1.39 -10.75 10.99
CA LEU A 152 2.53 -11.04 11.88
C LEU A 152 2.51 -10.28 13.21
N ALA A 153 1.81 -9.16 13.27
CA ALA A 153 1.67 -8.37 14.49
C ALA A 153 0.62 -8.95 15.46
N LEU A 154 -0.13 -9.97 15.04
CA LEU A 154 -1.08 -10.65 15.92
C LEU A 154 -0.34 -11.47 17.00
N PRO A 155 -0.90 -11.57 18.21
CA PRO A 155 -0.35 -12.43 19.25
C PRO A 155 -0.35 -13.90 18.81
N ALA A 156 0.75 -14.62 19.08
CA ALA A 156 0.93 -16.02 18.69
C ALA A 156 0.01 -16.99 19.48
N ASP A 157 -0.49 -16.56 20.63
CA ASP A 157 -1.44 -17.28 21.48
C ASP A 157 -2.89 -17.15 21.03
N LEU A 158 -3.17 -16.31 20.01
CA LEU A 158 -4.51 -16.15 19.47
C LEU A 158 -4.98 -17.45 18.79
N ALA A 159 -6.16 -17.93 19.18
CA ALA A 159 -6.80 -19.06 18.52
C ALA A 159 -7.01 -18.75 17.02
N GLY A 160 -6.44 -19.60 16.16
CA GLY A 160 -6.51 -19.42 14.70
C GLY A 160 -5.45 -18.49 14.10
N HIS A 161 -4.43 -18.08 14.87
CA HIS A 161 -3.27 -17.33 14.37
C HIS A 161 -2.69 -17.94 13.08
N ASP A 162 -2.38 -19.23 13.11
CA ASP A 162 -1.80 -19.96 11.98
C ASP A 162 -2.73 -19.98 10.76
N GLU A 163 -4.04 -20.10 10.98
CA GLU A 163 -5.03 -20.06 9.90
C GLU A 163 -5.09 -18.67 9.26
N ILE A 164 -5.11 -17.61 10.06
CA ILE A 164 -5.10 -16.22 9.59
C ILE A 164 -3.81 -15.97 8.80
N LEU A 165 -2.67 -16.44 9.29
CA LEU A 165 -1.38 -16.28 8.62
C LEU A 165 -1.37 -17.04 7.28
N ALA A 166 -1.82 -18.29 7.25
CA ALA A 166 -1.92 -19.09 6.04
C ALA A 166 -2.87 -18.50 4.99
N LEU A 167 -4.05 -18.01 5.40
CA LEU A 167 -5.01 -17.35 4.52
C LEU A 167 -4.45 -16.03 3.98
N THR A 168 -3.85 -15.20 4.84
CA THR A 168 -3.27 -13.91 4.43
C THR A 168 -2.10 -14.12 3.48
N PHE A 169 -1.21 -15.07 3.78
CA PHE A 169 -0.10 -15.43 2.90
C PHE A 169 -0.58 -15.97 1.56
N GLY A 170 -1.48 -16.96 1.58
CA GLY A 170 -2.03 -17.54 0.35
C GLY A 170 -2.73 -16.49 -0.51
N PHE A 171 -3.50 -15.59 0.09
CA PHE A 171 -4.20 -14.51 -0.62
C PHE A 171 -3.21 -13.54 -1.26
N VAL A 172 -2.21 -13.09 -0.50
CA VAL A 172 -1.21 -12.16 -0.99
C VAL A 172 -0.33 -12.81 -2.07
N PHE A 173 0.09 -14.06 -1.87
CA PHE A 173 0.87 -14.81 -2.85
C PHE A 173 0.10 -14.99 -4.16
N LEU A 174 -1.15 -15.46 -4.09
CA LEU A 174 -2.00 -15.62 -5.27
C LEU A 174 -2.25 -14.27 -5.97
N SER A 175 -2.51 -13.21 -5.20
CA SER A 175 -2.66 -11.86 -5.72
C SER A 175 -1.38 -11.39 -6.45
N LEU A 176 -0.20 -11.58 -5.88
CA LEU A 176 1.06 -11.20 -6.52
C LEU A 176 1.35 -12.02 -7.78
N VAL A 177 1.13 -13.33 -7.77
CA VAL A 177 1.39 -14.19 -8.93
C VAL A 177 0.34 -13.93 -10.01
N VAL A 178 -0.94 -14.05 -9.69
CA VAL A 178 -2.03 -13.92 -10.65
C VAL A 178 -2.18 -12.47 -11.11
N GLN A 179 -2.36 -11.50 -10.21
CA GLN A 179 -2.54 -10.09 -10.60
C GLN A 179 -1.22 -9.50 -11.10
N GLY A 180 -0.08 -9.82 -10.50
CA GLY A 180 1.21 -9.29 -10.95
C GLY A 180 1.56 -9.70 -12.38
N LEU A 181 1.41 -10.99 -12.74
CA LEU A 181 1.65 -11.44 -14.12
C LEU A 181 0.54 -11.01 -15.08
N SER A 182 -0.72 -10.95 -14.63
CA SER A 182 -1.86 -10.60 -15.51
C SER A 182 -2.06 -9.10 -15.72
N THR A 183 -1.52 -8.22 -14.88
CA THR A 183 -1.72 -6.77 -15.03
C THR A 183 -1.23 -6.27 -16.39
N GLY A 184 -0.05 -6.69 -16.83
CA GLY A 184 0.51 -6.33 -18.14
C GLY A 184 -0.39 -6.69 -19.33
N PRO A 185 -0.78 -7.97 -19.52
CA PRO A 185 -1.70 -8.36 -20.60
C PRO A 185 -3.10 -7.76 -20.45
N VAL A 186 -3.67 -7.69 -19.25
CA VAL A 186 -5.01 -7.10 -19.02
C VAL A 186 -5.03 -5.62 -19.44
N PHE A 187 -4.01 -4.84 -19.07
CA PHE A 187 -3.94 -3.43 -19.43
C PHE A 187 -3.79 -3.21 -20.95
N ARG A 188 -3.09 -4.13 -21.64
CA ARG A 188 -2.99 -4.13 -23.11
C ARG A 188 -4.33 -4.48 -23.76
N LEU A 189 -5.02 -5.50 -23.25
CA LEU A 189 -6.35 -5.91 -23.74
C LEU A 189 -7.38 -4.79 -23.58
N LEU A 190 -7.31 -4.05 -22.47
CA LEU A 190 -8.19 -2.93 -22.17
C LEU A 190 -7.85 -1.65 -22.97
N GLY A 191 -6.82 -1.67 -23.82
CA GLY A 191 -6.43 -0.53 -24.65
C GLY A 191 -5.82 0.65 -23.87
N ILE A 192 -5.35 0.42 -22.63
CA ILE A 192 -4.79 1.47 -21.75
C ILE A 192 -3.28 1.65 -22.02
N SER A 193 -2.77 1.14 -23.13
CA SER A 193 -1.35 1.19 -23.48
C SER A 193 -0.88 2.62 -23.81
N ARG A 194 -0.14 3.22 -22.87
CA ARG A 194 0.95 4.22 -23.03
C ARG A 194 0.80 5.25 -24.17
N GLN A 195 -0.27 6.05 -24.27
CA GLN A 195 -0.21 7.23 -25.18
C GLN A 195 -1.16 8.41 -24.92
N THR A 196 -1.84 8.52 -23.77
CA THR A 196 -2.72 9.69 -23.52
C THR A 196 -2.02 10.89 -22.86
N ALA A 197 -0.69 10.95 -22.86
CA ALA A 197 0.05 12.02 -22.17
C ALA A 197 0.56 13.17 -23.07
N VAL A 198 0.51 13.09 -24.41
CA VAL A 198 1.04 14.16 -25.28
C VAL A 198 0.28 14.23 -26.61
N ALA A 199 -0.98 14.67 -26.61
CA ALA A 199 -1.66 15.17 -27.82
C ALA A 199 -2.99 15.81 -27.43
N THR A 200 -2.98 17.09 -27.04
CA THR A 200 -4.10 18.07 -27.15
C THR A 200 -3.69 19.39 -26.48
N VAL A 201 -2.64 20.02 -27.00
CA VAL A 201 -2.54 21.49 -27.02
C VAL A 201 -1.96 21.84 -28.38
N HIS A 202 -2.85 21.94 -29.37
CA HIS A 202 -2.69 22.87 -30.47
C HIS A 202 -3.63 24.03 -30.19
#